data_AF-A0ABD1CNP5-F1
#
_entry.id   AF-A0ABD1CNP5-F1
#
_cell.length_a   1.000
_cell.length_b   1.000
_cell.length_c   1.000
_cell.angle_alpha   90.00
_cell.angle_beta   90.00
_cell.angle_gamma   90.00
#
_symmetry.space_group_name_H-M   'P 1'
#
loop_
_entity.id
_entity.type
_entity.pdbx_description
1 polymer ?
#
loop_
_entity_poly.entity_id
_entity_poly.type
_entity_poly.pdbx_seq_one_letter_code
_entity_poly.pdbx_strand_id
1 'polypeptide(L)'
;MSDRPSSCIRTRSRFHAGRTERCSWNLGCLLRQLQTLGKTDRDNIFAPVQSIGEILKVKQGTSELNIEQDISYSLKSALVKALANLSYRNKKNQNLAREMDIMAAILDCANLDARNPLIKEWSILAIRNLCEDNLENQKFVASLTKVGDAENSLITEYTAEGGTIRIRDGSTASQ
;
A
#
# COMPACT_ATOMS: atom_id res chain seq x y z
N MET A 1 18.66 7.23 -52.86
CA MET A 1 18.53 7.99 -51.60
C MET A 1 17.16 8.66 -51.58
N SER A 2 16.22 8.13 -50.81
CA SER A 2 15.02 8.89 -50.43
C SER A 2 14.62 8.47 -49.02
N ASP A 3 14.98 9.32 -48.07
CA ASP A 3 14.63 9.20 -46.65
C ASP A 3 13.13 9.40 -46.44
N ARG A 4 12.52 8.48 -45.70
CA ARG A 4 11.14 8.62 -45.20
C ARG A 4 11.16 9.30 -43.82
N PRO A 5 10.26 10.25 -43.53
CA PRO A 5 10.24 10.94 -42.25
C PRO A 5 9.54 10.12 -41.15
N SER A 6 10.24 9.93 -40.03
CA SER A 6 9.85 9.21 -38.81
C SER A 6 8.78 9.93 -37.93
N SER A 7 7.82 10.63 -38.51
CA SER A 7 6.89 11.51 -37.75
C SER A 7 5.72 10.78 -37.08
N CYS A 8 5.47 9.50 -37.36
CA CYS A 8 4.21 8.84 -37.01
C CYS A 8 4.14 8.23 -35.59
N ILE A 9 5.22 8.22 -34.81
CA ILE A 9 5.24 7.57 -33.48
C ILE A 9 4.94 8.57 -32.33
N ARG A 10 5.05 9.88 -32.57
CA ARG A 10 5.10 10.89 -31.48
C ARG A 10 3.74 11.42 -30.99
N THR A 11 2.64 11.18 -31.70
CA THR A 11 1.29 11.68 -31.34
C THR A 11 0.51 10.75 -30.41
N ARG A 12 0.75 9.43 -30.47
CA ARG A 12 0.04 8.44 -29.65
C ARG A 12 0.41 8.53 -28.16
N SER A 13 1.63 8.93 -27.84
CA SER A 13 2.12 9.06 -26.46
C SER A 13 1.47 10.22 -25.69
N ARG A 14 1.22 11.38 -26.32
CA ARG A 14 0.56 12.52 -25.65
C ARG A 14 -0.92 12.29 -25.36
N PHE A 15 -1.62 11.57 -26.22
CA PHE A 15 -3.06 11.31 -26.06
C PHE A 15 -3.38 10.20 -25.05
N HIS A 16 -2.46 9.26 -24.83
CA HIS A 16 -2.57 8.25 -23.78
C HIS A 16 -2.05 8.73 -22.42
N ALA A 17 -1.03 9.61 -22.39
CA ALA A 17 -0.48 10.16 -21.14
C ALA A 17 -1.55 10.87 -20.29
N GLY A 18 -2.39 11.71 -20.90
CA GLY A 18 -3.47 12.39 -20.17
C GLY A 18 -4.61 11.47 -19.70
N ARG A 19 -4.69 10.22 -20.20
CA ARG A 19 -5.68 9.23 -19.72
C ARG A 19 -5.13 8.42 -18.55
N THR A 20 -3.87 8.02 -18.60
CA THR A 20 -3.23 7.29 -17.49
C THR A 20 -3.05 8.17 -16.26
N GLU A 21 -2.76 9.47 -16.44
CA GLU A 21 -2.69 10.46 -15.35
C GLU A 21 -4.05 10.60 -14.65
N ARG A 22 -5.14 10.77 -15.43
CA ARG A 22 -6.52 10.87 -14.89
C ARG A 22 -6.97 9.59 -14.18
N CYS A 23 -6.67 8.42 -14.74
CA CYS A 23 -6.97 7.15 -14.07
C CYS A 23 -6.19 7.01 -12.77
N SER A 24 -4.90 7.35 -12.75
CA SER A 24 -4.07 7.31 -11.55
C SER A 24 -4.62 8.24 -10.45
N TRP A 25 -5.10 9.42 -10.85
CA TRP A 25 -5.72 10.38 -9.96
C TRP A 25 -7.02 9.85 -9.35
N ASN A 26 -7.96 9.40 -10.18
CA ASN A 26 -9.24 8.84 -9.73
C ASN A 26 -9.05 7.66 -8.77
N LEU A 27 -8.14 6.74 -9.10
CA LEU A 27 -7.85 5.57 -8.27
C LEU A 27 -7.20 5.95 -6.94
N GLY A 28 -6.27 6.91 -6.96
CA GLY A 28 -5.63 7.41 -5.75
C GLY A 28 -6.61 8.13 -4.81
N CYS A 29 -7.49 8.96 -5.36
CA CYS A 29 -8.55 9.63 -4.60
C CYS A 29 -9.51 8.62 -3.97
N LEU A 30 -9.93 7.59 -4.72
CA LEU A 30 -10.80 6.55 -4.20
C LEU A 30 -10.13 5.75 -3.08
N LEU A 31 -8.86 5.37 -3.23
CA LEU A 31 -8.10 4.67 -2.19
C LEU A 31 -8.08 5.48 -0.88
N ARG A 32 -7.78 6.78 -0.97
CA ARG A 32 -7.77 7.69 0.18
C ARG A 32 -9.14 7.81 0.85
N GLN A 33 -10.22 7.89 0.08
CA GLN A 33 -11.58 7.94 0.61
C GLN A 33 -11.93 6.65 1.36
N LEU A 34 -11.64 5.49 0.79
CA LEU A 34 -11.88 4.19 1.44
C LEU A 34 -11.10 4.06 2.76
N GLN A 35 -9.86 4.54 2.79
CA GLN A 35 -9.06 4.55 4.01
C GLN A 35 -9.60 5.52 5.06
N THR A 36 -10.04 6.70 4.63
CA THR A 36 -10.65 7.69 5.53
C THR A 36 -11.91 7.12 6.17
N LEU A 37 -12.77 6.47 5.38
CA LEU A 37 -13.96 5.78 5.88
C LEU A 37 -13.58 4.70 6.91
N GLY A 38 -12.61 3.83 6.59
CA GLY A 38 -12.14 2.78 7.49
C GLY A 38 -11.48 3.29 8.79
N LYS A 39 -11.04 4.55 8.84
CA LYS A 39 -10.49 5.17 10.06
C LYS A 39 -11.56 5.88 10.90
N THR A 40 -12.58 6.46 10.27
CA THR A 40 -13.66 7.20 10.96
C THR A 40 -14.58 6.29 11.75
N ASP A 41 -14.87 5.10 11.22
CA ASP A 41 -15.76 4.13 11.85
C ASP A 41 -15.11 2.75 11.87
N ARG A 42 -15.04 2.12 13.05
CA ARG A 42 -14.46 0.78 13.20
C ARG A 42 -15.45 -0.32 12.84
N ASP A 43 -16.74 -0.01 12.74
CA ASP A 43 -17.81 -0.96 12.41
C ASP A 43 -18.17 -0.94 10.91
N ASN A 44 -17.20 -0.65 10.03
CA ASN A 44 -17.43 -0.68 8.60
C ASN A 44 -16.59 -1.74 7.89
N ILE A 45 -17.04 -2.13 6.70
CA ILE A 45 -16.40 -3.15 5.86
C ILE A 45 -14.97 -2.77 5.42
N PHE A 46 -14.61 -1.48 5.46
CA PHE A 46 -13.29 -0.98 5.08
C PHE A 46 -12.34 -0.78 6.26
N ALA A 47 -12.76 -1.01 7.50
CA ALA A 47 -11.89 -0.96 8.66
C ALA A 47 -10.86 -2.09 8.57
N PRO A 48 -9.55 -1.79 8.71
CA PRO A 48 -8.53 -2.82 8.65
C PRO A 48 -8.62 -3.75 9.85
N VAL A 49 -8.58 -5.05 9.62
CA VAL A 49 -8.58 -6.06 10.69
C VAL A 49 -7.15 -6.38 11.07
N GLN A 50 -6.71 -5.83 12.20
CA GLN A 50 -5.33 -5.95 12.70
C GLN A 50 -5.22 -6.80 13.97
N SER A 51 -6.33 -7.05 14.67
CA SER A 51 -6.34 -7.84 15.90
C SER A 51 -6.18 -9.34 15.61
N ILE A 52 -5.28 -10.02 16.31
CA ILE A 52 -5.05 -11.47 16.14
C ILE A 52 -6.31 -12.27 16.44
N GLY A 53 -7.07 -11.89 17.47
CA GLY A 53 -8.33 -12.57 17.79
C GLY A 53 -9.32 -12.51 16.63
N GLU A 54 -9.38 -11.39 15.91
CA GLU A 54 -10.21 -11.25 14.72
C GLU A 54 -9.60 -12.00 13.53
N ILE A 55 -8.29 -11.87 13.28
CA ILE A 55 -7.57 -12.62 12.23
C ILE A 55 -7.82 -14.13 12.36
N LEU A 56 -7.79 -14.67 13.58
CA LEU A 56 -8.05 -16.09 13.85
C LEU A 56 -9.51 -16.46 13.58
N LYS A 57 -10.48 -15.61 13.98
CA LYS A 57 -11.90 -15.84 13.66
C LYS A 57 -12.16 -15.81 12.15
N VAL A 58 -11.48 -14.92 11.41
CA VAL A 58 -11.50 -14.89 9.94
C VAL A 58 -10.93 -16.19 9.37
N LYS A 59 -9.75 -16.63 9.83
CA LYS A 59 -9.06 -17.83 9.32
C LYS A 59 -9.75 -19.14 9.68
N GLN A 60 -10.41 -19.22 10.83
CA GLN A 60 -11.09 -20.43 11.31
C GLN A 60 -12.51 -20.56 10.75
N GLY A 61 -12.99 -19.61 9.94
CA GLY A 61 -14.35 -19.63 9.39
C GLY A 61 -15.45 -19.53 10.44
N THR A 62 -15.12 -19.12 11.67
CA THR A 62 -16.05 -18.97 12.80
C THR A 62 -16.60 -17.55 12.92
N SER A 63 -16.07 -16.58 12.18
CA SER A 63 -16.76 -15.33 11.88
C SER A 63 -17.91 -15.61 10.91
N GLU A 64 -19.15 -15.29 11.28
CA GLU A 64 -20.36 -15.38 10.41
C GLU A 64 -20.31 -14.49 9.14
N LEU A 65 -19.18 -13.81 8.90
CA LEU A 65 -18.95 -12.93 7.77
C LEU A 65 -18.07 -13.66 6.74
N ASN A 66 -18.63 -13.97 5.57
CA ASN A 66 -17.90 -14.44 4.39
C ASN A 66 -17.01 -13.32 3.83
N ILE A 67 -15.93 -13.01 4.56
CA ILE A 67 -15.03 -11.89 4.23
C ILE A 67 -14.45 -12.07 2.82
N GLU A 68 -14.17 -13.31 2.39
CA GLU A 68 -13.67 -13.59 1.03
C GLU A 68 -14.67 -13.24 -0.09
N GLN A 69 -15.97 -13.23 0.20
CA GLN A 69 -17.02 -12.84 -0.76
C GLN A 69 -17.34 -11.34 -0.70
N ASP A 70 -16.87 -10.64 0.33
CA ASP A 70 -17.09 -9.21 0.48
C ASP A 70 -16.21 -8.41 -0.50
N ILE A 71 -16.77 -7.34 -1.04
CA ILE A 71 -16.09 -6.40 -1.93
C ILE A 71 -14.85 -5.82 -1.22
N SER A 72 -14.92 -5.66 0.11
CA SER A 72 -13.81 -5.16 0.92
C SER A 72 -12.55 -6.03 0.87
N TYR A 73 -12.66 -7.30 0.48
CA TYR A 73 -11.52 -8.25 0.46
C TYR A 73 -10.54 -7.99 -0.68
N SER A 74 -11.06 -7.52 -1.81
CA SER A 74 -10.27 -7.36 -3.03
C SER A 74 -10.19 -5.91 -3.50
N LEU A 75 -11.12 -5.04 -3.11
CA LEU A 75 -11.20 -3.68 -3.64
C LEU A 75 -9.93 -2.87 -3.35
N LYS A 76 -9.48 -2.79 -2.10
CA LYS A 76 -8.26 -2.02 -1.76
C LYS A 76 -7.04 -2.62 -2.45
N SER A 77 -6.89 -3.94 -2.41
CA SER A 77 -5.79 -4.64 -3.07
C SER A 77 -5.77 -4.39 -4.59
N ALA A 78 -6.93 -4.38 -5.24
CA ALA A 78 -7.07 -4.10 -6.66
C ALA A 78 -6.71 -2.63 -6.99
N LEU A 79 -7.10 -1.68 -6.14
CA LEU A 79 -6.73 -0.27 -6.29
C LEU A 79 -5.23 -0.07 -6.18
N VAL A 80 -4.60 -0.62 -5.13
CA VAL A 80 -3.14 -0.52 -4.94
C VAL A 80 -2.40 -1.20 -6.09
N LYS A 81 -2.87 -2.37 -6.55
CA LYS A 81 -2.31 -3.07 -7.71
C LYS A 81 -2.42 -2.24 -9.00
N ALA A 82 -3.57 -1.62 -9.25
CA ALA A 82 -3.76 -0.76 -10.41
C ALA A 82 -2.82 0.46 -10.36
N LEU A 83 -2.66 1.09 -9.20
CA LEU A 83 -1.72 2.19 -8.98
C LEU A 83 -0.27 1.74 -9.19
N ALA A 84 0.12 0.55 -8.71
CA ALA A 84 1.44 -0.02 -8.92
C ALA A 84 1.75 -0.20 -10.41
N ASN A 85 0.78 -0.72 -11.18
CA ASN A 85 0.91 -0.95 -12.61
C ASN A 85 0.97 0.37 -13.39
N LEU A 86 0.13 1.36 -13.04
CA LEU A 86 0.11 2.68 -13.68
C LEU A 86 1.39 3.48 -13.41
N SER A 87 2.08 3.20 -12.30
CA SER A 87 3.32 3.88 -11.90
C SER A 87 4.57 3.27 -12.50
N TYR A 88 4.50 2.02 -12.99
CA TYR A 88 5.65 1.31 -13.53
C TYR A 88 6.24 2.03 -14.76
N ARG A 89 7.49 2.49 -14.65
CA ARG A 89 8.24 3.22 -15.69
C ARG A 89 7.50 4.44 -16.26
N ASN A 90 6.59 5.05 -15.49
CA ASN A 90 5.86 6.24 -15.91
C ASN A 90 6.12 7.41 -14.96
N LYS A 91 7.14 8.20 -15.29
CA LYS A 91 7.60 9.33 -14.46
C LYS A 91 6.53 10.37 -14.14
N LYS A 92 5.55 10.55 -15.02
CA LYS A 92 4.44 11.47 -14.76
C LYS A 92 3.51 10.96 -13.67
N ASN A 93 3.14 9.68 -13.74
CA ASN A 93 2.30 9.07 -12.72
C ASN A 93 3.05 8.95 -11.38
N GLN A 94 4.36 8.69 -11.42
CA GLN A 94 5.20 8.72 -10.23
C GLN A 94 5.20 10.09 -9.55
N ASN A 95 5.37 11.17 -10.30
CA ASN A 95 5.35 12.53 -9.76
C ASN A 95 3.95 12.92 -9.26
N LEU A 96 2.91 12.61 -10.04
CA LEU A 96 1.52 12.88 -9.67
C LEU A 96 1.15 12.16 -8.35
N ALA A 97 1.63 10.92 -8.16
CA ALA A 97 1.39 10.20 -6.92
C ALA A 97 2.01 10.88 -5.69
N ARG A 98 3.16 11.54 -5.85
CA ARG A 98 3.79 12.35 -4.80
C ARG A 98 3.04 13.66 -4.57
N GLU A 99 2.67 14.36 -5.64
CA GLU A 99 1.98 15.65 -5.57
C GLU A 99 0.57 15.56 -4.98
N MET A 100 -0.08 14.40 -5.09
CA MET A 100 -1.47 14.17 -4.66
C MET A 100 -1.60 13.35 -3.37
N ASP A 101 -0.52 13.17 -2.60
CA ASP A 101 -0.48 12.36 -1.37
C ASP A 101 -0.91 10.88 -1.56
N ILE A 102 -0.88 10.38 -2.80
CA ILE A 102 -1.19 8.98 -3.10
C ILE A 102 -0.07 8.08 -2.55
N MET A 103 1.18 8.56 -2.53
CA MET A 103 2.28 7.84 -1.89
C MET A 103 2.03 7.57 -0.40
N ALA A 104 1.57 8.58 0.35
CA ALA A 104 1.22 8.41 1.76
C ALA A 104 0.06 7.42 1.95
N ALA A 105 -0.96 7.50 1.08
CA ALA A 105 -2.07 6.55 1.07
C ALA A 105 -1.60 5.11 0.83
N ILE A 106 -0.67 4.88 -0.10
CA ILE A 106 -0.11 3.55 -0.36
C ILE A 106 0.71 3.07 0.85
N LEU A 107 1.47 3.95 1.50
CA LEU A 107 2.22 3.61 2.71
C LEU A 107 1.31 3.21 3.88
N ASP A 108 0.15 3.86 4.04
CA ASP A 108 -0.85 3.47 5.03
C ASP A 108 -1.38 2.04 4.81
N CYS A 109 -1.41 1.57 3.55
CA CYS A 109 -1.77 0.21 3.17
C CYS A 109 -0.67 -0.83 3.41
N ALA A 110 0.55 -0.43 3.82
CA ALA A 110 1.63 -1.35 4.14
C ALA A 110 1.49 -2.00 5.54
N ASN A 111 0.40 -1.68 6.26
CA ASN A 111 0.03 -2.35 7.50
C ASN A 111 -0.66 -3.69 7.23
N LEU A 112 -0.62 -4.60 8.22
CA LEU A 112 -1.37 -5.85 8.13
C LEU A 112 -2.87 -5.54 8.09
N ASP A 113 -3.60 -6.29 7.25
CA ASP A 113 -5.05 -6.24 7.18
C ASP A 113 -5.56 -7.65 6.83
N ALA A 114 -6.20 -8.33 7.79
CA ALA A 114 -6.74 -9.67 7.61
C ALA A 114 -7.79 -9.74 6.50
N ARG A 115 -8.51 -8.63 6.27
CA ARG A 115 -9.49 -8.53 5.20
C ARG A 115 -8.82 -8.41 3.84
N ASN A 116 -7.58 -7.96 3.76
CA ASN A 116 -6.87 -7.80 2.50
C ASN A 116 -5.50 -8.50 2.54
N PRO A 117 -5.45 -9.84 2.37
CA PRO A 117 -4.24 -10.64 2.65
C PRO A 117 -2.99 -10.28 1.83
N LEU A 118 -3.14 -9.57 0.70
CA LEU A 118 -2.04 -9.21 -0.20
C LEU A 118 -1.77 -7.70 -0.27
N ILE A 119 -2.47 -6.89 0.52
CA ILE A 119 -2.41 -5.43 0.38
C ILE A 119 -1.01 -4.90 0.69
N LYS A 120 -0.31 -5.53 1.64
CA LYS A 120 1.03 -5.16 2.04
C LYS A 120 2.03 -5.38 0.89
N GLU A 121 1.98 -6.53 0.25
CA GLU A 121 2.84 -6.90 -0.87
C GLU A 121 2.61 -5.97 -2.07
N TRP A 122 1.35 -5.69 -2.40
CA TRP A 122 1.01 -4.73 -3.45
C TRP A 122 1.47 -3.32 -3.10
N SER A 123 1.38 -2.91 -1.83
CA SER A 123 1.85 -1.60 -1.38
C SER A 123 3.37 -1.47 -1.52
N ILE A 124 4.12 -2.48 -1.12
CA ILE A 124 5.58 -2.53 -1.30
C ILE A 124 5.94 -2.43 -2.79
N LEU A 125 5.25 -3.20 -3.66
CA LEU A 125 5.48 -3.14 -5.10
C LEU A 125 5.16 -1.75 -5.68
N ALA A 126 4.05 -1.14 -5.24
CA ALA A 126 3.66 0.19 -5.67
C ALA A 126 4.72 1.23 -5.30
N ILE A 127 5.20 1.23 -4.05
CA ILE A 127 6.26 2.15 -3.59
C ILE A 127 7.57 1.91 -4.37
N ARG A 128 7.95 0.66 -4.61
CA ARG A 128 9.12 0.32 -5.44
C ARG A 128 8.99 0.91 -6.84
N ASN A 129 7.84 0.77 -7.49
CA ASN A 129 7.59 1.32 -8.83
C ASN A 129 7.53 2.85 -8.83
N LEU A 130 7.04 3.46 -7.75
CA LEU A 130 7.01 4.91 -7.58
C LEU A 130 8.40 5.51 -7.39
N CYS A 131 9.33 4.76 -6.82
CA CYS A 131 10.71 5.19 -6.58
C CYS A 131 11.69 4.81 -7.70
N GLU A 132 11.31 3.92 -8.62
CA GLU A 132 12.16 3.50 -9.75
C GLU A 132 12.49 4.69 -10.65
N ASP A 133 13.78 4.99 -10.82
CA ASP A 133 14.32 6.11 -11.60
C ASP A 133 13.76 7.51 -11.25
N ASN A 134 13.30 7.66 -9.99
CA ASN A 134 12.68 8.88 -9.47
C ASN A 134 13.31 9.28 -8.13
N LEU A 135 14.33 10.15 -8.22
CA LEU A 135 15.08 10.61 -7.04
C LEU A 135 14.21 11.45 -6.11
N GLU A 136 13.26 12.22 -6.65
CA GLU A 136 12.36 13.04 -5.84
C GLU A 136 11.44 12.18 -4.96
N ASN A 137 10.93 11.08 -5.50
CA ASN A 137 10.13 10.12 -4.74
C ASN A 137 10.98 9.31 -3.74
N GLN A 138 12.22 8.97 -4.09
CA GLN A 138 13.16 8.34 -3.14
C GLN A 138 13.46 9.26 -1.96
N LYS A 139 13.67 10.56 -2.21
CA LYS A 139 13.86 11.57 -1.16
C LYS A 139 12.62 11.71 -0.27
N PHE A 140 11.42 11.64 -0.85
CA PHE A 140 10.18 11.63 -0.07
C PHE A 140 10.16 10.45 0.90
N VAL A 141 10.42 9.23 0.43
CA VAL A 141 10.46 8.05 1.31
C VAL A 141 11.58 8.16 2.35
N ALA A 142 12.77 8.66 1.98
CA ALA A 142 13.88 8.86 2.89
C ALA A 142 13.63 9.95 3.95
N SER A 143 12.70 10.88 3.70
CA SER A 143 12.30 11.91 4.65
C SER A 143 11.32 11.41 5.72
N LEU A 144 10.76 10.21 5.55
CA LEU A 144 9.85 9.62 6.53
C LEU A 144 10.62 9.32 7.82
N THR A 145 10.13 9.87 8.93
CA THR A 145 10.73 9.69 10.25
C THR A 145 10.02 8.56 10.98
N LYS A 146 10.78 7.68 11.63
CA LYS A 146 10.23 6.68 12.55
C LYS A 146 9.65 7.40 13.77
N VAL A 147 8.32 7.37 13.92
CA VAL A 147 7.63 7.98 15.07
C VAL A 147 7.56 7.03 16.27
N GLY A 148 7.61 5.72 16.03
CA GLY A 148 7.57 4.68 17.05
C GLY A 148 7.51 3.29 16.43
N ASP A 149 7.49 2.26 17.26
CA ASP A 149 7.12 0.91 16.81
C ASP A 149 5.58 0.83 16.70
N ALA A 150 5.07 0.10 15.71
CA ALA A 150 3.64 -0.11 15.58
C ALA A 150 3.13 -0.85 16.83
N GLU A 151 1.99 -0.40 17.40
CA GLU A 151 1.37 -1.11 18.51
C GLU A 151 1.05 -2.54 18.08
N ASN A 152 1.74 -3.49 18.73
CA ASN A 152 1.50 -4.90 18.51
C ASN A 152 0.70 -5.40 19.72
N SER A 153 -0.59 -5.66 19.48
CA SER A 153 -1.49 -6.17 20.51
C SER A 153 -0.98 -7.47 21.13
N LEU A 154 -0.25 -8.32 20.38
CA LEU A 154 0.40 -9.51 20.95
C LEU A 154 1.45 -9.13 22.00
N ILE A 155 2.38 -8.25 21.64
CA ILE A 155 3.46 -7.87 22.56
C ILE A 155 2.84 -7.26 23.82
N THR A 156 1.78 -6.46 23.66
CA THR A 156 1.09 -5.81 24.77
C THR A 156 0.33 -6.82 25.66
N GLU A 157 -0.42 -7.75 25.07
CA GLU A 157 -1.15 -8.81 25.79
C GLU A 157 -0.18 -9.73 26.55
N TYR A 158 0.90 -10.19 25.91
CA TYR A 158 1.90 -11.05 26.55
C TYR A 158 2.77 -10.32 27.59
N THR A 159 3.00 -9.01 27.41
CA THR A 159 3.70 -8.19 28.42
C THR A 159 2.79 -7.88 29.62
N ALA A 160 1.48 -7.70 29.40
CA ALA A 160 0.49 -7.50 30.44
C ALA A 160 0.23 -8.78 31.27
N GLU A 161 0.33 -9.96 30.66
CA GLU A 161 0.21 -11.25 31.35
C GLU A 161 1.51 -11.73 32.05
N GLY A 162 2.53 -10.86 32.19
CA GLY A 162 3.72 -11.13 33.00
C GLY A 162 4.80 -11.98 32.33
N GLY A 163 4.70 -12.25 31.03
CA GLY A 163 5.71 -13.00 30.28
C GLY A 163 6.89 -12.12 29.86
N THR A 164 8.02 -12.19 30.58
CA THR A 164 9.27 -11.53 30.13
C THR A 164 9.91 -12.32 28.99
N ILE A 165 9.59 -11.97 27.73
CA ILE A 165 10.32 -12.51 26.57
C ILE A 165 11.68 -11.80 26.50
N ARG A 166 12.74 -12.47 26.96
CA ARG A 166 14.12 -12.06 26.69
C ARG A 166 14.51 -12.53 25.29
N ILE A 167 14.47 -11.64 24.30
CA ILE A 167 15.14 -11.88 23.02
C ILE A 167 16.64 -11.79 23.32
N ARG A 168 17.32 -12.94 23.38
CA ARG A 168 18.77 -12.98 23.51
C ARG A 168 19.32 -12.63 22.13
N ASP A 169 19.78 -11.39 21.95
CA ASP A 169 20.44 -10.97 20.73
C ASP A 169 21.67 -11.86 20.51
N GLY A 170 21.62 -12.67 19.45
CA GLY A 170 22.66 -13.63 19.08
C GLY A 170 23.90 -12.97 18.48
N SER A 171 24.43 -11.91 19.08
CA SER A 171 25.69 -11.31 18.67
C SER A 171 26.34 -10.57 19.83
N THR A 172 27.23 -11.26 20.53
CA THR A 172 28.61 -10.83 20.85
C THR A 172 29.25 -11.86 21.77
N ALA A 173 30.12 -12.71 21.23
CA ALA A 173 31.24 -13.31 21.95
C ALA A 173 32.27 -13.82 20.93
N SER A 174 32.92 -12.88 20.23
CA SER A 174 34.31 -13.06 19.80
C SER A 174 35.14 -12.15 20.70
N GLN A 175 35.75 -12.74 21.72
CA GLN A 175 37.08 -12.44 22.27
C GLN A 175 37.33 -13.35 23.48
#